data_AF-A0A932PAG9-F1
#
_entry.id   AF-A0A932PAG9-F1
#
_cell.length_a   1.000
_cell.length_b   1.000
_cell.length_c   1.000
_cell.angle_alpha   90.00
_cell.angle_beta   90.00
_cell.angle_gamma   90.00
#
_symmetry.space_group_name_H-M   'P 1'
#
loop_
_entity.id
_entity.type
_entity.pdbx_description
1 polymer ?
#
loop_
_entity_poly.entity_id
_entity_poly.type
_entity_poly.pdbx_seq_one_letter_code
_entity_poly.pdbx_strand_id
1 'polypeptide(L)'
;MLQKPLWKRRLHRAFTLVELLVVIAIIGILIALLLPAVQAAREAARRAHCTNNMKQLGLVHHNYHNSHNTFTYGRGGPYQTRRWGGNLPILPFLELKNLYDVITGNQKNGVVSYNYSVNAPEFTTPQPAFRCPSDSYTWEQESRN
;
A
#
# COMPACT_ATOMS: atom_id res chain seq x y z
N MET A 1 -21.18 -48.48 -54.79
CA MET A 1 -20.67 -47.11 -54.58
C MET A 1 -20.34 -46.95 -53.10
N LEU A 2 -19.08 -47.07 -52.71
CA LEU A 2 -18.63 -46.82 -51.32
C LEU A 2 -17.35 -45.97 -51.38
N GLN A 3 -17.48 -44.67 -51.11
CA GLN A 3 -16.37 -43.74 -50.98
C GLN A 3 -15.63 -44.01 -49.67
N LYS A 4 -14.31 -44.26 -49.77
CA LYS A 4 -13.41 -44.43 -48.62
C LYS A 4 -12.94 -43.04 -48.14
N PRO A 5 -12.94 -42.73 -46.84
CA PRO A 5 -12.40 -41.48 -46.34
C PRO A 5 -10.86 -41.53 -46.37
N LEU A 6 -10.24 -40.57 -47.06
CA LEU A 6 -8.79 -40.37 -47.02
C LEU A 6 -8.43 -39.67 -45.70
N TRP A 7 -8.13 -40.45 -44.67
CA TRP A 7 -7.58 -39.91 -43.42
C TRP A 7 -6.14 -39.45 -43.68
N LYS A 8 -5.96 -38.15 -43.88
CA LYS A 8 -4.65 -37.50 -43.95
C LYS A 8 -3.99 -37.60 -42.58
N ARG A 9 -3.16 -38.63 -42.37
CA ARG A 9 -2.34 -38.77 -41.17
C ARG A 9 -1.46 -37.52 -41.03
N ARG A 10 -1.81 -36.65 -40.09
CA ARG A 10 -0.96 -35.53 -39.70
C ARG A 10 0.28 -36.15 -39.07
N LEU A 11 1.41 -36.10 -39.77
CA LEU A 11 2.72 -36.47 -39.23
C LEU A 11 2.95 -35.63 -37.97
N HIS A 12 2.74 -36.22 -36.80
CA HIS A 12 3.15 -35.63 -35.55
C HIS A 12 4.66 -35.75 -35.52
N ARG A 13 5.37 -34.62 -35.61
CA ARG A 13 6.81 -34.59 -35.33
C ARG A 13 6.99 -34.99 -33.87
N ALA A 14 7.55 -36.17 -33.65
CA ALA A 14 7.99 -36.58 -32.32
C ALA A 14 9.16 -35.67 -31.94
N PHE A 15 8.97 -34.86 -30.89
CA PHE A 15 10.01 -33.99 -30.36
C PHE A 15 11.11 -34.85 -29.78
N THR A 16 12.36 -34.61 -30.17
CA THR A 16 13.48 -35.35 -29.58
C THR A 16 13.63 -34.90 -28.12
N LEU A 17 13.92 -35.84 -27.21
CA LEU A 17 14.12 -35.53 -25.78
C LEU A 17 15.14 -34.40 -25.59
N VAL A 18 16.16 -34.39 -26.44
CA VAL A 18 17.22 -33.36 -26.48
C VAL A 18 16.66 -31.97 -26.80
N GLU A 19 15.75 -31.85 -27.76
CA GLU A 19 15.14 -30.57 -28.14
C GLU A 19 14.33 -29.98 -26.98
N LEU A 20 13.65 -30.83 -26.18
CA LEU A 20 12.93 -30.38 -24.98
C LEU A 20 13.88 -29.95 -23.87
N LEU A 21 14.95 -30.72 -23.67
CA LEU A 21 15.94 -30.48 -22.64
C LEU A 21 16.66 -29.14 -22.85
N VAL A 22 17.00 -28.80 -24.10
CA VAL A 22 17.63 -27.52 -24.42
C VAL A 22 16.69 -26.35 -24.13
N VAL A 23 15.41 -26.46 -24.46
CA VAL A 23 14.43 -25.38 -24.22
C VAL A 23 14.25 -25.11 -22.73
N ILE A 24 14.08 -26.14 -21.92
CA ILE A 24 13.95 -25.96 -20.46
C ILE A 24 15.24 -25.42 -19.84
N ALA A 25 16.41 -25.78 -20.37
CA ALA A 25 17.70 -25.26 -19.92
C ALA A 25 17.83 -23.75 -20.20
N ILE A 26 17.43 -23.30 -21.39
CA ILE A 26 17.45 -21.87 -21.74
C ILE A 26 16.46 -21.09 -20.87
N ILE A 27 15.22 -21.58 -20.69
CA ILE A 27 14.23 -20.94 -19.81
C ILE A 27 14.73 -20.84 -18.37
N GLY A 28 15.38 -21.90 -17.86
CA GLY A 28 15.96 -21.93 -16.52
C GLY A 28 17.05 -20.87 -16.32
N ILE A 29 17.95 -20.69 -17.29
CA ILE A 29 19.00 -19.66 -17.24
C ILE A 29 18.38 -18.25 -17.25
N LEU A 30 17.39 -18.02 -18.12
CA LEU A 30 16.70 -16.73 -18.20
C LEU A 30 16.03 -16.37 -16.87
N ILE A 31 15.31 -17.32 -16.24
CA ILE A 31 14.66 -17.11 -14.94
C ILE A 31 15.68 -16.88 -13.82
N ALA A 32 16.78 -17.64 -13.80
CA ALA A 32 17.83 -17.51 -12.79
C ALA A 32 18.47 -16.11 -12.78
N LEU A 33 18.63 -15.49 -13.95
CA LEU A 33 19.13 -14.13 -14.08
C LEU A 33 18.08 -13.05 -13.71
N LEU A 34 16.79 -13.36 -13.87
CA LEU A 34 15.69 -12.44 -13.57
C LEU A 34 15.37 -12.36 -12.07
N LEU A 35 15.51 -13.46 -11.32
CA LEU A 35 15.21 -13.51 -9.88
C LEU A 35 15.88 -12.42 -9.01
N PRO A 36 17.21 -12.18 -9.10
CA PRO A 36 17.85 -11.12 -8.32
C PRO A 36 17.41 -9.71 -8.76
N ALA A 37 17.14 -9.51 -10.06
CA ALA A 37 16.69 -8.23 -10.61
C ALA A 37 15.27 -7.86 -10.13
N VAL A 38 14.36 -8.83 -9.98
CA VAL A 38 12.99 -8.60 -9.51
C VAL A 38 12.95 -8.05 -8.08
N GLN A 39 13.89 -8.45 -7.22
CA GLN A 39 13.94 -7.96 -5.84
C GLN A 39 14.39 -6.49 -5.77
N ALA A 40 15.39 -6.12 -6.57
CA ALA A 40 15.81 -4.73 -6.71
C ALA A 40 14.67 -3.85 -7.27
N ALA A 41 13.95 -4.35 -8.27
CA ALA A 41 12.78 -3.66 -8.82
C ALA A 41 11.65 -3.50 -7.79
N ARG A 42 11.35 -4.54 -7.00
CA ARG A 42 10.33 -4.46 -5.93
C ARG A 42 10.72 -3.44 -4.86
N GLU A 43 11.97 -3.42 -4.44
CA GLU A 43 12.44 -2.47 -3.44
C GLU A 43 12.45 -1.03 -3.98
N ALA A 44 12.84 -0.83 -5.23
CA ALA A 44 12.74 0.46 -5.89
C ALA A 44 11.29 0.94 -5.98
N ALA A 45 10.34 0.06 -6.30
CA ALA A 45 8.92 0.39 -6.30
C ALA A 45 8.42 0.79 -4.91
N ARG A 46 8.77 0.04 -3.84
CA ARG A 46 8.40 0.39 -2.46
C ARG A 46 8.92 1.76 -2.05
N ARG A 47 10.16 2.09 -2.41
CA ARG A 47 10.76 3.40 -2.18
C ARG A 47 10.06 4.50 -2.97
N ALA A 48 9.77 4.27 -4.24
CA ALA A 48 9.03 5.23 -5.07
C ALA A 48 7.65 5.55 -4.47
N HIS A 49 6.91 4.52 -4.05
CA HIS A 49 5.64 4.70 -3.33
C HIS A 49 5.80 5.53 -2.05
N CYS A 50 6.80 5.22 -1.22
CA CYS A 50 7.10 5.98 -0.01
C CYS A 50 7.40 7.46 -0.30
N THR A 51 8.25 7.75 -1.30
CA THR A 51 8.57 9.13 -1.66
C THR A 51 7.36 9.91 -2.17
N ASN A 52 6.44 9.25 -2.87
CA ASN A 52 5.21 9.88 -3.34
C ASN A 52 4.25 10.15 -2.18
N ASN A 53 4.11 9.23 -1.22
CA ASN A 53 3.32 9.45 -0.01
C ASN A 53 3.84 10.65 0.79
N MET A 54 5.17 10.75 0.98
CA MET A 54 5.78 11.90 1.67
C MET A 54 5.56 13.22 0.93
N LYS A 55 5.63 13.23 -0.41
CA LYS A 55 5.29 14.41 -1.21
C LYS A 55 3.83 14.81 -1.02
N GLN A 56 2.91 13.86 -1.03
CA GLN A 56 1.49 14.11 -0.78
C GLN A 56 1.27 14.71 0.63
N LEU A 57 1.93 14.17 1.65
CA LEU A 57 1.88 14.73 3.01
C LEU A 57 2.41 16.16 3.07
N GLY A 58 3.52 16.46 2.38
CA GLY A 58 4.05 17.82 2.31
C GLY A 58 3.05 18.80 1.69
N LEU A 59 2.45 18.43 0.56
CA LEU A 59 1.41 19.24 -0.09
C LEU A 59 0.21 19.47 0.84
N VAL A 60 -0.22 18.43 1.54
CA VAL A 60 -1.31 18.49 2.52
C VAL A 60 -1.00 19.46 3.66
N HIS A 61 0.21 19.43 4.22
CA HIS A 61 0.61 20.36 5.27
C HIS A 61 0.65 21.80 4.76
N HIS A 62 1.10 22.02 3.52
CA HIS A 62 1.04 23.35 2.90
C HIS A 62 -0.40 23.82 2.66
N ASN A 63 -1.30 22.95 2.21
CA ASN A 63 -2.71 23.28 2.03
C ASN A 63 -3.41 23.62 3.36
N TYR A 64 -3.07 22.87 4.42
CA TYR A 64 -3.53 23.17 5.78
C TYR A 64 -2.99 24.51 6.26
N HIS A 65 -1.69 24.75 6.10
CA HIS A 65 -1.08 26.03 6.47
C HIS A 65 -1.70 27.21 5.71
N ASN A 66 -1.99 27.07 4.42
CA ASN A 66 -2.63 28.12 3.62
C ASN A 66 -4.04 28.49 4.11
N SER A 67 -4.76 27.54 4.71
CA SER A 67 -6.12 27.78 5.23
C SER A 67 -6.16 28.20 6.70
N HIS A 68 -5.19 27.73 7.51
CA HIS A 68 -5.20 27.91 8.97
C HIS A 68 -4.08 28.83 9.48
N ASN A 69 -3.18 29.32 8.60
CA ASN A 69 -1.99 30.12 8.93
C ASN A 69 -1.09 29.51 10.02
N THR A 70 -1.15 28.19 10.18
CA THR A 70 -0.37 27.44 11.16
C THR A 70 -0.14 26.03 10.65
N PHE A 71 0.97 25.41 11.07
CA PHE A 71 1.20 24.00 10.82
C PHE A 71 0.52 23.13 11.87
N THR A 72 0.36 21.85 11.55
CA THR A 72 -0.10 20.84 12.50
C THR A 72 0.88 20.65 13.65
N TYR A 73 0.37 20.11 14.75
CA TYR A 73 1.21 19.75 15.89
C TYR A 73 1.96 18.44 15.58
N GLY A 74 3.27 18.39 15.84
CA GLY A 74 4.05 17.15 15.61
C GLY A 74 3.63 15.99 16.52
N ARG A 75 3.19 16.29 17.74
CA ARG A 75 2.66 15.31 18.71
C ARG A 75 1.77 16.04 19.71
N GLY A 76 0.66 15.42 20.13
CA GLY A 76 -0.16 15.92 21.23
C GLY A 76 -0.67 17.35 21.04
N GLY A 77 -1.24 17.65 19.86
CA GLY A 77 -1.99 18.89 19.65
C GLY A 77 -3.15 19.04 20.65
N PRO A 78 -4.03 20.05 20.50
CA PRO A 78 -5.22 20.20 21.37
C PRO A 78 -6.12 18.94 21.36
N TYR A 79 -5.86 18.09 20.39
CA TYR A 79 -6.48 16.81 20.15
C TYR A 79 -5.57 15.72 20.75
N GLN A 80 -5.88 15.26 21.97
CA GLN A 80 -5.13 14.21 22.70
C GLN A 80 -5.30 12.81 22.06
N THR A 81 -5.04 12.67 20.77
CA THR A 81 -5.12 11.38 20.09
C THR A 81 -3.74 10.72 20.13
N ARG A 82 -3.59 9.64 20.93
CA ARG A 82 -2.32 8.87 21.00
C ARG A 82 -1.91 8.30 19.63
N ARG A 83 -2.87 8.00 18.76
CA ARG A 83 -2.64 7.29 17.47
C ARG A 83 -2.58 8.21 16.24
N TRP A 84 -3.34 9.30 16.20
CA TRP A 84 -3.31 10.26 15.07
C TRP A 84 -2.42 11.48 15.35
N GLY A 85 -1.98 11.68 16.59
CA GLY A 85 -1.11 12.78 16.98
C GLY A 85 -1.75 14.12 16.64
N GLY A 86 -0.93 15.08 16.19
CA GLY A 86 -1.44 16.33 15.63
C GLY A 86 -1.71 16.28 14.13
N ASN A 87 -1.67 15.10 13.49
CA ASN A 87 -2.04 14.91 12.08
C ASN A 87 -3.55 14.73 11.86
N LEU A 88 -4.36 14.72 12.92
CA LEU A 88 -5.82 14.66 12.79
C LEU A 88 -6.43 15.80 11.92
N PRO A 89 -5.98 17.07 12.03
CA PRO A 89 -6.60 18.19 11.31
C PRO A 89 -6.34 18.18 9.80
N ILE A 90 -5.34 17.42 9.35
CA ILE A 90 -4.99 17.31 7.93
C ILE A 90 -5.74 16.19 7.22
N LEU A 91 -6.47 15.32 7.94
CA LEU A 91 -7.23 14.22 7.33
C LEU A 91 -8.20 14.67 6.22
N PRO A 92 -8.95 15.78 6.35
CA PRO A 92 -9.81 16.26 5.27
C PRO A 92 -9.02 16.62 3.99
N PHE A 93 -7.78 17.07 4.13
CA PHE A 93 -6.90 17.41 3.01
C PHE A 93 -6.25 16.17 2.37
N LEU A 94 -6.34 15.01 3.02
CA LEU A 94 -5.88 13.70 2.52
C LEU A 94 -7.02 12.86 1.92
N GLU A 95 -8.16 13.47 1.59
CA GLU A 95 -9.36 12.76 1.14
C GLU A 95 -9.89 11.75 2.19
N LEU A 96 -9.53 11.94 3.47
CA LEU A 96 -9.93 11.11 4.61
C LEU A 96 -11.03 11.79 5.42
N LYS A 97 -11.93 12.51 4.76
CA LYS A 97 -13.01 13.26 5.41
C LYS A 97 -13.95 12.35 6.20
N ASN A 98 -14.32 11.20 5.64
CA ASN A 98 -15.18 10.23 6.33
C ASN A 98 -14.58 9.79 7.67
N LEU A 99 -13.26 9.56 7.69
CA LEU A 99 -12.55 9.18 8.89
C LEU A 99 -12.46 10.34 9.90
N TYR A 100 -12.20 11.55 9.41
CA TYR A 100 -12.22 12.76 10.22
C TYR A 100 -13.58 12.97 10.91
N ASP A 101 -14.68 12.81 10.17
CA ASP A 101 -16.03 13.01 10.67
C ASP A 101 -16.40 11.95 11.73
N VAL A 102 -15.98 10.69 11.55
CA VAL A 102 -16.19 9.63 12.56
C VAL A 102 -15.39 9.90 13.84
N ILE A 103 -14.16 10.40 13.71
CA ILE A 103 -13.30 10.69 14.86
C ILE A 103 -13.79 11.94 15.62
N THR A 104 -14.26 12.96 14.91
CA THR A 104 -14.68 14.25 15.49
C THR A 104 -16.17 14.33 15.85
N GLY A 105 -16.99 13.41 15.37
CA GLY A 105 -18.46 13.44 15.49
C GLY A 105 -19.04 13.27 16.89
N ASN A 106 -18.24 13.02 17.94
CA ASN A 106 -18.72 12.87 19.32
C ASN A 106 -18.46 14.13 20.18
N GLN A 107 -18.84 15.31 19.69
CA GLN A 107 -18.75 16.52 20.50
C GLN A 107 -19.79 16.50 21.64
N LYS A 108 -19.33 16.36 22.89
CA LYS A 108 -20.14 16.67 24.07
C LYS A 108 -19.62 17.97 24.70
N ASN A 109 -20.52 18.95 24.84
CA ASN A 109 -20.32 20.20 25.59
C ASN A 109 -19.13 21.08 25.14
N GLY A 110 -18.96 21.30 23.83
CA GLY A 110 -17.96 22.25 23.30
C GLY A 110 -16.49 21.81 23.45
N VAL A 111 -16.26 20.67 24.11
CA VAL A 111 -15.00 19.94 24.10
C VAL A 111 -15.13 18.89 23.01
N VAL A 112 -14.19 18.89 22.05
CA VAL A 112 -14.09 17.81 21.05
C VAL A 112 -13.70 16.54 21.80
N SER A 113 -14.69 15.78 22.26
CA SER A 113 -14.50 14.44 22.81
C SER A 113 -14.35 13.48 21.64
N TYR A 114 -13.12 13.03 21.42
CA TYR A 114 -12.87 11.93 20.50
C TYR A 114 -13.63 10.70 20.98
N ASN A 115 -14.13 9.90 20.04
CA ASN A 115 -14.61 8.56 20.37
C ASN A 115 -13.38 7.73 20.82
N TYR A 116 -12.96 7.88 22.08
CA TYR A 116 -11.82 7.17 22.65
C TYR A 116 -12.25 5.74 23.05
N SER A 117 -12.98 5.05 22.17
CA SER A 117 -12.92 3.61 22.20
C SER A 117 -11.54 3.25 21.66
N VAL A 118 -10.62 2.93 22.56
CA VAL A 118 -9.26 2.46 22.24
C VAL A 118 -9.24 1.25 21.28
N ASN A 119 -10.40 0.63 21.09
CA ASN A 119 -10.65 -0.53 20.23
C ASN A 119 -11.54 -0.22 19.01
N ALA A 120 -11.85 1.05 18.72
CA ALA A 120 -12.57 1.39 17.50
C ALA A 120 -11.73 1.03 16.27
N PRO A 121 -12.33 0.43 15.23
CA PRO A 121 -11.63 0.08 14.00
C PRO A 121 -10.99 1.31 13.33
N GLU A 122 -11.59 2.49 13.47
CA GLU A 122 -11.11 3.77 12.91
C GLU A 122 -9.76 4.21 13.47
N PHE A 123 -9.42 3.76 14.69
CA PHE A 123 -8.11 4.02 15.31
C PHE A 123 -7.14 2.85 15.14
N THR A 124 -7.60 1.73 14.60
CA THR A 124 -6.82 0.49 14.48
C THR A 124 -6.41 0.22 13.04
N THR A 125 -7.12 0.78 12.06
CA THR A 125 -6.73 0.71 10.64
C THR A 125 -5.52 1.62 10.39
N PRO A 126 -4.37 1.05 10.02
CA PRO A 126 -3.19 1.83 9.66
C PRO A 126 -3.44 2.48 8.31
N GLN A 127 -3.35 3.80 8.27
CA GLN A 127 -3.59 4.51 7.02
C GLN A 127 -2.32 4.48 6.13
N PRO A 128 -2.40 3.95 4.90
CA PRO A 128 -1.23 3.82 4.02
C PRO A 128 -0.65 5.18 3.62
N ALA A 129 -1.42 6.27 3.66
CA ALA A 129 -0.93 7.61 3.37
C ALA A 129 0.18 8.08 4.34
N PHE A 130 0.16 7.61 5.59
CA PHE A 130 1.16 7.97 6.60
C PHE A 130 2.26 6.92 6.77
N ARG A 131 2.21 5.82 5.99
CA ARG A 131 3.17 4.72 6.12
C ARG A 131 3.93 4.51 4.82
N CYS A 132 5.18 4.12 4.99
CA CYS A 132 6.01 3.68 3.89
C CYS A 132 6.05 2.15 3.86
N PRO A 133 5.83 1.50 2.70
CA PRO A 133 5.99 0.04 2.57
C PRO A 133 7.42 -0.46 2.84
N SER A 134 8.40 0.46 2.87
CA SER A 134 9.79 0.20 3.27
C SER A 134 10.02 0.32 4.78
N ASP A 135 9.03 0.79 5.56
CA ASP A 135 9.14 0.89 7.00
C ASP A 135 9.05 -0.51 7.64
N SER A 136 10.00 -0.83 8.53
CA SER A 136 10.02 -2.09 9.27
C SER A 136 8.99 -2.13 10.40
N TYR A 137 8.35 -1.01 10.72
CA TYR A 137 7.45 -0.90 11.86
C TYR A 137 6.02 -1.35 11.53
N THR A 138 5.69 -2.60 11.88
CA THR A 138 4.31 -3.08 11.85
C THR A 138 3.55 -2.55 13.07
N TRP A 139 2.36 -2.00 12.85
CA TRP A 139 1.46 -1.45 13.88
C TRP A 139 1.06 -2.46 14.97
N GLU A 140 1.25 -3.76 14.73
CA GLU A 140 1.11 -4.85 15.71
C GLU A 140 2.16 -4.78 16.83
N GLN A 141 3.26 -4.05 16.64
CA GLN A 141 4.26 -3.83 17.69
C GLN A 141 3.91 -2.64 18.59
N GLU A 142 3.29 -1.58 18.06
CA GLU A 142 2.82 -0.42 18.86
C GLU A 142 1.66 -0.79 19.80
N SER A 143 0.79 -1.73 19.40
CA SER A 143 -0.36 -2.16 20.22
C SER A 143 -0.01 -3.04 21.42
N ARG A 144 1.28 -3.38 21.62
CA ARG A 144 1.77 -4.21 22.73
C ARG A 144 2.52 -3.44 23.83
N ASN A 145 2.64 -2.11 23.71
CA ASN A 145 3.12 -1.18 24.75
C ASN A 145 2.06 -0.12 25.10
#